data_AF-A0A6I8U483-F1
#
_entry.id   AF-A0A6I8U483-F1
#
_cell.length_a   1.000
_cell.length_b   1.000
_cell.length_c   1.000
_cell.angle_alpha   90.00
_cell.angle_beta   90.00
_cell.angle_gamma   90.00
#
_symmetry.space_group_name_H-M   'P 1'
#
loop_
_entity.id
_entity.type
_entity.pdbx_description
1 polymer ?
#
loop_
_entity_poly.entity_id
_entity_poly.type
_entity_poly.pdbx_seq_one_letter_code
_entity_poly.pdbx_strand_id
1 'polypeptide(L)'
;MVRSHLVKKYGFKKILQPLITDLIQLQSETGILIRLANEDSDFVLRSTIVHVLGDTAAVHELFELMPAQSNLFCRACNITREDLHSGSYGAHYPLKTRATVNSSIHAMEEKATTSSKCGILRRSALDSLKYFHFTENVSFDPMHDVLEGLVGMVIKSILNHLINVAKVITDTEINRRITNFEYGIAETNDKPSGNFCAKNLKTKGNLINQSASQSWLLLRIFPFITSDVLQQFPNFSNLIQDLLLITFYSFSTNLTTEMLNCFNNSIQSFYEHFQRSFPNKTPINKVHHISHYVEVIKQNGPIAKMSCLQFEGKFKVSKSQAKTCRNFRNLTLSMAKRINLRQINAIIHHEYMIDQVVVKSTILIEKQSVDYAMLLFDLPEHVTFVKHLTLNGTNFKPGIVIKIDTYSGQNYGVLEAIIEMNIEGKKKLFLYCSDFENC
;
A
#
# COMPACT_ATOMS: atom_id res chain seq x y z
N MET A 1 -15.23 -13.53 4.36
CA MET A 1 -14.31 -14.04 5.42
C MET A 1 -14.62 -15.51 5.68
N VAL A 2 -13.59 -16.35 5.71
CA VAL A 2 -13.73 -17.81 5.87
C VAL A 2 -12.75 -18.27 6.94
N ARG A 3 -13.15 -19.24 7.77
CA ARG A 3 -12.24 -19.81 8.79
C ARG A 3 -11.23 -20.75 8.12
N SER A 4 -9.95 -20.67 8.49
CA SER A 4 -8.88 -21.45 7.85
C SER A 4 -9.10 -22.96 7.87
N HIS A 5 -9.74 -23.53 8.91
CA HIS A 5 -10.05 -24.96 8.93
C HIS A 5 -11.09 -25.37 7.87
N LEU A 6 -12.00 -24.47 7.48
CA LEU A 6 -12.96 -24.71 6.40
C LEU A 6 -12.24 -24.68 5.06
N VAL A 7 -11.28 -23.76 4.87
CA VAL A 7 -10.41 -23.72 3.69
C VAL A 7 -9.65 -25.04 3.55
N LYS A 8 -9.03 -25.53 4.64
CA LYS A 8 -8.35 -26.84 4.64
C LYS A 8 -9.28 -28.00 4.31
N LYS A 9 -10.52 -27.98 4.81
CA LYS A 9 -11.50 -29.05 4.63
C LYS A 9 -12.12 -29.08 3.23
N TYR A 10 -12.50 -27.92 2.68
CA TYR A 10 -13.30 -27.84 1.45
C TYR A 10 -12.53 -27.31 0.23
N GLY A 11 -11.38 -26.67 0.45
CA GLY A 11 -10.58 -26.01 -0.59
C GLY A 11 -11.22 -24.74 -1.15
N PHE A 12 -10.40 -23.90 -1.79
CA PHE A 12 -10.89 -22.65 -2.40
C PHE A 12 -11.88 -22.88 -3.52
N LYS A 13 -11.74 -23.97 -4.28
CA LYS A 13 -12.66 -24.32 -5.37
C LYS A 13 -14.11 -24.39 -4.90
N LYS A 14 -14.38 -24.99 -3.74
CA LYS A 14 -15.75 -25.08 -3.20
C LYS A 14 -16.19 -23.78 -2.54
N ILE A 15 -15.28 -23.14 -1.82
CA ILE A 15 -15.56 -21.92 -1.03
C ILE A 15 -15.84 -20.71 -1.92
N LEU A 16 -15.08 -20.56 -3.01
CA LEU A 16 -15.21 -19.45 -3.96
C LEU A 16 -16.19 -19.73 -5.09
N GLN A 17 -16.83 -20.91 -5.11
CA GLN A 17 -17.74 -21.32 -6.19
C GLN A 17 -18.79 -20.24 -6.52
N PRO A 18 -19.52 -19.64 -5.56
CA PRO A 18 -20.51 -18.61 -5.89
C PRO A 18 -19.89 -17.39 -6.57
N LEU A 19 -18.77 -16.89 -6.02
CA LEU A 19 -18.04 -15.76 -6.59
C LEU A 19 -17.53 -16.05 -8.00
N ILE A 20 -16.97 -17.24 -8.22
CA ILE A 20 -16.46 -17.66 -9.53
C ILE A 20 -17.61 -17.75 -10.55
N THR A 21 -18.77 -18.28 -10.15
CA THR A 21 -19.95 -18.31 -11.03
C THR A 21 -20.36 -16.90 -11.47
N ASP A 22 -20.43 -15.95 -10.53
CA ASP A 22 -20.77 -14.55 -10.85
C ASP A 22 -19.73 -13.90 -11.77
N LEU A 23 -18.44 -14.16 -11.54
CA LEU A 23 -17.35 -13.63 -12.38
C LEU A 23 -17.35 -14.23 -13.78
N ILE A 24 -17.69 -15.52 -13.92
CA ILE A 24 -17.85 -16.15 -15.24
C ILE A 24 -18.98 -15.49 -16.01
N GLN A 25 -20.11 -15.16 -15.35
CA GLN A 25 -21.20 -14.43 -15.99
C GLN A 25 -20.77 -13.01 -16.40
N LEU A 26 -20.08 -12.30 -15.51
CA LEU A 26 -19.59 -10.93 -15.77
C LEU A 26 -18.59 -10.85 -16.94
N GLN A 27 -17.71 -11.84 -17.10
CA GLN A 27 -16.72 -11.85 -18.18
C GLN A 27 -17.27 -12.43 -19.49
N SER A 28 -18.50 -12.94 -19.48
CA SER A 28 -19.14 -13.53 -20.66
C SER A 28 -19.53 -12.45 -21.67
N GLU A 29 -19.77 -12.87 -22.92
CA GLU A 29 -20.29 -11.96 -23.95
C GLU A 29 -21.69 -11.45 -23.63
N THR A 30 -22.49 -12.19 -22.86
CA THR A 30 -23.83 -11.74 -22.44
C THR A 30 -23.77 -10.72 -21.30
N GLY A 31 -22.76 -10.79 -20.43
CA GLY A 31 -22.59 -9.88 -19.30
C GLY A 31 -23.77 -9.90 -18.33
N ILE A 32 -24.03 -8.77 -17.66
CA ILE A 32 -25.18 -8.57 -16.79
C ILE A 32 -25.95 -7.33 -17.26
N LEU A 33 -27.24 -7.50 -17.53
CA LEU A 33 -28.14 -6.40 -17.87
C LEU A 33 -28.42 -5.55 -16.62
N ILE A 34 -28.13 -4.25 -16.70
CA ILE A 34 -28.41 -3.25 -15.67
C ILE A 34 -29.43 -2.26 -16.24
N ARG A 35 -30.53 -2.08 -15.51
CA ARG A 35 -31.54 -1.06 -15.79
C ARG A 35 -31.34 0.10 -14.84
N LEU A 36 -31.01 1.27 -15.36
CA LEU A 36 -30.85 2.47 -14.57
C LEU A 36 -32.21 3.13 -14.36
N ALA A 37 -32.51 3.55 -13.13
CA ALA A 37 -33.86 3.95 -12.73
C ALA A 37 -34.42 5.19 -13.46
N ASN A 38 -33.62 5.88 -14.27
CA ASN A 38 -33.98 7.11 -14.99
C ASN A 38 -33.45 7.15 -16.43
N GLU A 39 -33.05 6.02 -17.00
CA GLU A 39 -32.61 5.94 -18.41
C GLU A 39 -33.48 4.92 -19.15
N ASP A 40 -33.97 5.29 -20.34
CA ASP A 40 -34.71 4.38 -21.24
C ASP A 40 -33.79 3.34 -21.92
N SER A 41 -32.48 3.36 -21.60
CA SER A 41 -31.50 2.45 -22.16
C SER A 41 -31.05 1.39 -21.15
N ASP A 42 -31.17 0.14 -21.58
CA ASP A 42 -30.53 -0.99 -20.94
C ASP A 42 -28.99 -0.92 -21.10
N PHE A 43 -28.24 -1.11 -20.02
CA PHE A 43 -26.77 -1.18 -20.04
C PHE A 43 -26.29 -2.61 -19.76
N VAL A 44 -25.43 -3.16 -20.62
CA VAL A 44 -24.82 -4.48 -20.38
C VAL A 44 -23.46 -4.29 -19.71
N LEU A 45 -23.38 -4.63 -18.43
CA LEU A 45 -22.12 -4.63 -17.68
C LEU A 45 -21.32 -5.89 -18.00
N ARG A 46 -20.08 -5.70 -18.45
CA ARG A 46 -19.07 -6.75 -18.56
C ARG A 46 -17.86 -6.37 -17.72
N SER A 47 -17.26 -7.34 -17.06
CA SER A 47 -16.05 -7.10 -16.26
C SER A 47 -15.23 -8.37 -16.11
N THR A 48 -13.95 -8.21 -15.79
CA THR A 48 -13.08 -9.32 -15.44
C THR A 48 -12.15 -8.94 -14.30
N ILE A 49 -11.57 -9.95 -13.66
CA ILE A 49 -10.55 -9.73 -12.63
C ILE A 49 -9.25 -9.36 -13.32
N VAL A 50 -8.71 -8.20 -12.96
CA VAL A 50 -7.37 -7.80 -13.39
C VAL A 50 -6.32 -8.25 -12.38
N HIS A 51 -6.57 -8.07 -11.07
CA HIS A 51 -5.62 -8.36 -10.00
C HIS A 51 -6.27 -9.05 -8.80
N VAL A 52 -5.52 -9.94 -8.17
CA VAL A 52 -5.84 -10.51 -6.86
C VAL A 52 -4.75 -10.07 -5.89
N LEU A 53 -5.15 -9.41 -4.81
CA LEU A 53 -4.25 -8.73 -3.89
C LEU A 53 -4.30 -9.36 -2.50
N GLY A 54 -3.16 -9.44 -1.84
CA GLY A 54 -3.03 -9.94 -0.49
C GLY A 54 -1.56 -10.02 -0.07
N ASP A 55 -1.35 -10.32 1.21
CA ASP A 55 0.00 -10.68 1.67
C ASP A 55 0.49 -11.95 0.93
N THR A 56 1.80 -12.19 0.95
CA THR A 56 2.38 -13.32 0.21
C THR A 56 1.82 -14.67 0.66
N ALA A 57 1.51 -14.84 1.95
CA ALA A 57 0.99 -16.11 2.43
C ALA A 57 -0.43 -16.38 1.91
N ALA A 58 -1.31 -15.37 1.97
CA ALA A 58 -2.68 -15.45 1.48
C ALA A 58 -2.73 -15.67 -0.03
N VAL A 59 -1.87 -14.98 -0.80
CA VAL A 59 -1.78 -15.15 -2.26
C VAL A 59 -1.30 -16.56 -2.62
N HIS A 60 -0.29 -17.08 -1.92
CA HIS A 60 0.19 -18.45 -2.14
C HIS A 60 -0.89 -19.49 -1.81
N GLU A 61 -1.62 -19.31 -0.70
CA GLU A 61 -2.73 -20.21 -0.33
C GLU A 61 -3.82 -20.21 -1.41
N LEU A 62 -4.23 -19.02 -1.88
CA LEU A 62 -5.31 -18.85 -2.84
C LEU A 62 -4.95 -19.38 -4.24
N PHE A 63 -3.71 -19.20 -4.68
CA PHE A 63 -3.21 -19.72 -5.95
C PHE A 63 -2.74 -21.16 -5.87
N GLU A 64 -2.90 -21.83 -4.72
CA GLU A 64 -2.48 -23.23 -4.52
C GLU A 64 -0.99 -23.43 -4.84
N LEU A 65 -0.16 -22.47 -4.44
CA LEU A 65 1.29 -22.53 -4.52
C LEU A 65 1.87 -23.10 -3.22
N MET A 66 3.11 -23.58 -3.27
CA MET A 66 3.83 -23.95 -2.05
C MET A 66 3.91 -22.74 -1.11
N PRO A 67 3.86 -22.93 0.22
CA PRO A 67 3.94 -21.81 1.17
C PRO A 67 5.15 -20.92 0.93
N ALA A 68 5.07 -19.64 1.26
CA ALA A 68 6.17 -18.68 1.10
C ALA A 68 7.45 -19.06 1.88
N GLN A 69 7.34 -19.99 2.83
CA GLN A 69 8.46 -20.56 3.58
C GLN A 69 9.19 -21.70 2.82
N SER A 70 8.63 -22.19 1.72
CA SER A 70 9.22 -23.26 0.91
C SER A 70 10.46 -22.80 0.14
N ASN A 71 11.14 -23.74 -0.53
CA ASN A 71 12.32 -23.44 -1.35
C ASN A 71 11.98 -22.53 -2.54
N LEU A 72 10.89 -22.85 -3.25
CA LEU A 72 10.35 -22.06 -4.35
C LEU A 72 9.31 -21.08 -3.80
N PHE A 73 9.80 -20.01 -3.19
CA PHE A 73 8.99 -19.05 -2.45
C PHE A 73 8.38 -17.94 -3.32
N CYS A 74 8.86 -17.75 -4.54
CA CYS A 74 8.39 -16.69 -5.42
C CYS A 74 7.21 -17.17 -6.27
N ARG A 75 6.17 -16.35 -6.36
CA ARG A 75 5.00 -16.62 -7.22
C ARG A 75 5.20 -16.29 -8.69
N ALA A 76 6.21 -15.48 -9.02
CA ALA A 76 6.48 -15.02 -10.38
C ALA A 76 7.56 -15.85 -11.10
N CYS A 77 8.53 -16.41 -10.37
CA CYS A 77 9.66 -17.14 -10.96
C CYS A 77 10.10 -18.34 -10.12
N ASN A 78 11.10 -19.08 -10.62
CA ASN A 78 11.62 -20.31 -10.01
C ASN A 78 12.90 -20.10 -9.18
N ILE A 79 13.14 -18.91 -8.61
CA ILE A 79 14.24 -18.70 -7.67
C ILE A 79 14.14 -19.65 -6.47
N THR A 80 15.27 -20.19 -6.02
CA THR A 80 15.36 -21.01 -4.81
C THR A 80 15.79 -20.21 -3.58
N ARG A 81 15.67 -20.78 -2.37
CA ARG A 81 16.21 -20.16 -1.15
C ARG A 81 17.72 -20.09 -1.16
N GLU A 82 18.36 -21.10 -1.73
CA GLU A 82 19.81 -21.16 -1.87
C GLU A 82 20.30 -19.99 -2.72
N ASP A 83 19.66 -19.78 -3.88
CA ASP A 83 19.95 -18.65 -4.78
C ASP A 83 19.72 -17.28 -4.11
N LEU A 84 18.63 -17.14 -3.35
CA LEU A 84 18.38 -15.91 -2.60
C LEU A 84 19.48 -15.66 -1.56
N HIS A 85 19.91 -16.71 -0.85
CA HIS A 85 20.90 -16.59 0.22
C HIS A 85 22.33 -16.44 -0.30
N SER A 86 22.63 -16.84 -1.54
CA SER A 86 23.94 -16.62 -2.18
C SER A 86 24.17 -15.17 -2.59
N GLY A 87 23.17 -14.30 -2.44
CA GLY A 87 23.24 -12.89 -2.82
C GLY A 87 23.00 -12.65 -4.31
N SER A 88 22.49 -13.65 -5.03
CA SER A 88 22.05 -13.48 -6.42
C SER A 88 20.69 -12.80 -6.46
N TYR A 89 20.70 -11.48 -6.22
CA TYR A 89 19.51 -10.64 -6.26
C TYR A 89 19.14 -10.31 -7.71
N GLY A 90 17.84 -10.31 -8.04
CA GLY A 90 17.37 -9.86 -9.35
C GLY A 90 16.38 -10.80 -10.05
N ALA A 91 16.01 -10.40 -11.26
CA ALA A 91 14.96 -11.02 -12.09
C ALA A 91 15.52 -11.83 -13.27
N HIS A 92 16.56 -12.64 -13.02
CA HIS A 92 17.18 -13.50 -14.04
C HIS A 92 16.81 -14.98 -13.90
N TYR A 93 15.81 -15.30 -13.07
CA TYR A 93 15.33 -16.67 -12.88
C TYR A 93 14.19 -16.98 -13.84
N PRO A 94 14.04 -18.24 -14.29
CA PRO A 94 12.95 -18.63 -15.18
C PRO A 94 11.58 -18.22 -14.60
N LEU A 95 10.83 -17.45 -15.39
CA LEU A 95 9.49 -17.02 -15.03
C LEU A 95 8.53 -18.21 -15.05
N LYS A 96 7.57 -18.20 -14.14
CA LYS A 96 6.43 -19.10 -14.20
C LYS A 96 5.49 -18.59 -15.29
N THR A 97 5.24 -19.40 -16.31
CA THR A 97 4.25 -19.13 -17.35
C THR A 97 3.10 -20.13 -17.25
N ARG A 98 1.95 -19.80 -17.82
CA ARG A 98 0.79 -20.71 -17.89
C ARG A 98 1.16 -22.09 -18.44
N ALA A 99 2.00 -22.13 -19.47
CA ALA A 99 2.51 -23.39 -20.03
C ALA A 99 3.31 -24.19 -18.99
N THR A 100 4.32 -23.57 -18.35
CA THR A 100 5.17 -24.26 -17.36
C THR A 100 4.41 -24.72 -16.13
N VAL A 101 3.41 -23.95 -15.69
CA VAL A 101 2.52 -24.30 -14.57
C VAL A 101 1.66 -25.50 -14.95
N ASN A 102 1.04 -25.50 -16.13
CA ASN A 102 0.22 -26.61 -16.61
C ASN A 102 1.04 -27.90 -16.76
N SER A 103 2.24 -27.82 -17.35
CA SER A 103 3.14 -28.96 -17.46
C SER A 103 3.56 -29.50 -16.09
N SER A 104 3.81 -28.61 -15.12
CA SER A 104 4.14 -29.02 -13.75
C SER A 104 2.99 -29.75 -13.07
N ILE A 105 1.75 -29.26 -13.24
CA ILE A 105 0.55 -29.91 -12.70
C ILE A 105 0.36 -31.29 -13.33
N HIS A 106 0.49 -31.42 -14.65
CA HIS A 106 0.39 -32.70 -15.35
C HIS A 106 1.44 -33.71 -14.86
N ALA A 107 2.71 -33.28 -14.76
CA ALA A 107 3.79 -34.11 -14.24
C ALA A 107 3.56 -34.53 -12.77
N MET A 108 2.85 -33.73 -11.96
CA MET A 108 2.46 -34.10 -10.60
C MET A 108 1.35 -35.16 -10.60
N GLU A 109 0.37 -35.05 -11.49
CA GLU A 109 -0.72 -36.03 -11.67
C GLU A 109 -0.17 -37.39 -12.12
N GLU A 110 0.83 -37.39 -12.99
CA GLU A 110 1.58 -38.58 -13.44
C GLU A 110 2.63 -39.07 -12.43
N LYS A 111 2.78 -38.40 -11.28
CA LYS A 111 3.81 -38.68 -10.25
C LYS A 111 5.26 -38.61 -10.75
N ALA A 112 5.51 -37.91 -11.87
CA ALA A 112 6.84 -37.64 -12.41
C ALA A 112 7.58 -36.50 -11.66
N THR A 113 6.86 -35.64 -10.94
CA THR A 113 7.44 -34.59 -10.08
C THR A 113 6.65 -34.42 -8.78
N THR A 114 7.17 -33.59 -7.87
CA THR A 114 6.54 -33.27 -6.59
C THR A 114 6.25 -31.79 -6.46
N SER A 115 5.28 -31.43 -5.62
CA SER A 115 4.93 -30.02 -5.33
C SER A 115 6.13 -29.21 -4.84
N SER A 116 7.03 -29.83 -4.06
CA SER A 116 8.26 -29.21 -3.58
C SER A 116 9.26 -28.86 -4.69
N LYS A 117 9.26 -29.59 -5.82
CA LYS A 117 10.18 -29.39 -6.95
C LYS A 117 9.67 -28.35 -7.95
N CYS A 118 8.35 -28.15 -8.07
CA CYS A 118 7.76 -27.17 -8.99
C CYS A 118 7.18 -25.92 -8.30
N GLY A 119 7.00 -25.97 -6.97
CA GLY A 119 6.48 -24.85 -6.18
C GLY A 119 4.96 -24.70 -6.26
N ILE A 120 4.24 -25.71 -6.78
CA ILE A 120 2.79 -25.70 -7.01
C ILE A 120 2.18 -26.87 -6.23
N LEU A 121 1.06 -26.65 -5.53
CA LEU A 121 0.32 -27.70 -4.85
C LEU A 121 -0.68 -28.37 -5.77
N ARG A 122 -1.44 -27.57 -6.54
CA ARG A 122 -2.47 -28.02 -7.49
C ARG A 122 -2.98 -26.82 -8.29
N ARG A 123 -3.94 -27.07 -9.20
CA ARG A 123 -4.63 -26.03 -9.99
C ARG A 123 -5.42 -25.07 -9.09
N SER A 124 -5.34 -23.76 -9.36
CA SER A 124 -6.09 -22.75 -8.61
C SER A 124 -7.58 -22.81 -8.96
N ALA A 125 -8.43 -22.39 -8.03
CA ALA A 125 -9.86 -22.19 -8.31
C ALA A 125 -10.09 -21.11 -9.39
N LEU A 126 -9.19 -20.11 -9.45
CA LEU A 126 -9.31 -18.96 -10.34
C LEU A 126 -8.90 -19.27 -11.79
N ASP A 127 -8.25 -20.41 -12.04
CA ASP A 127 -7.87 -20.85 -13.40
C ASP A 127 -9.10 -21.18 -14.28
N SER A 128 -10.30 -21.19 -13.69
CA SER A 128 -11.58 -21.27 -14.40
C SER A 128 -12.02 -19.96 -15.07
N LEU A 129 -11.38 -18.83 -14.72
CA LEU A 129 -11.64 -17.53 -15.33
C LEU A 129 -10.89 -17.43 -16.66
N LYS A 130 -11.56 -16.87 -17.69
CA LYS A 130 -11.03 -16.85 -19.07
C LYS A 130 -9.87 -15.87 -19.21
N TYR A 131 -9.97 -14.72 -18.55
CA TYR A 131 -9.05 -13.58 -18.70
C TYR A 131 -8.17 -13.35 -17.48
N PHE A 132 -8.10 -14.33 -16.56
CA PHE A 132 -7.24 -14.26 -15.38
C PHE A 132 -6.41 -15.52 -15.23
N HIS A 133 -5.10 -15.33 -15.06
CA HIS A 133 -4.18 -16.38 -14.62
C HIS A 133 -3.06 -15.74 -13.81
N PHE A 134 -2.68 -16.32 -12.66
CA PHE A 134 -1.75 -15.66 -11.74
C PHE A 134 -0.35 -15.37 -12.33
N THR A 135 0.05 -16.08 -13.39
CA THR A 135 1.33 -15.84 -14.10
C THR A 135 1.26 -14.72 -15.12
N GLU A 136 0.06 -14.31 -15.53
CA GLU A 136 -0.18 -13.24 -16.51
C GLU A 136 -0.60 -11.97 -15.76
N ASN A 137 -1.40 -12.15 -14.71
CA ASN A 137 -1.90 -11.12 -13.80
C ASN A 137 -1.08 -11.06 -12.50
N VAL A 138 0.25 -11.03 -12.63
CA VAL A 138 1.15 -11.03 -11.47
C VAL A 138 0.96 -9.73 -10.69
N SER A 139 0.72 -9.85 -9.39
CA SER A 139 0.59 -8.72 -8.48
C SER A 139 1.64 -8.79 -7.36
N PHE A 140 2.14 -7.64 -6.94
CA PHE A 140 2.95 -7.48 -5.72
C PHE A 140 2.40 -6.35 -4.85
N ASP A 141 2.57 -6.49 -3.54
CA ASP A 141 2.01 -5.55 -2.59
C ASP A 141 3.12 -4.68 -1.97
N PRO A 142 3.26 -3.42 -2.41
CA PRO A 142 4.31 -2.54 -1.95
C PRO A 142 4.16 -2.19 -0.46
N MET A 143 2.97 -2.33 0.13
CA MET A 143 2.81 -2.12 1.58
C MET A 143 3.58 -3.20 2.35
N HIS A 144 3.30 -4.47 2.09
CA HIS A 144 3.96 -5.57 2.79
C HIS A 144 5.40 -5.77 2.35
N ASP A 145 5.69 -5.62 1.05
CA ASP A 145 7.03 -5.82 0.50
C ASP A 145 7.97 -4.69 0.92
N VAL A 146 7.60 -3.43 0.66
CA VAL A 146 8.47 -2.27 0.89
C VAL A 146 8.32 -1.74 2.31
N LEU A 147 7.12 -1.27 2.70
CA LEU A 147 6.93 -0.53 3.96
C LEU A 147 7.11 -1.43 5.21
N GLU A 148 6.55 -2.64 5.20
CA GLU A 148 6.72 -3.56 6.33
C GLU A 148 7.94 -4.47 6.18
N GLY A 149 8.38 -4.72 4.95
CA GLY A 149 9.47 -5.62 4.65
C GLY A 149 10.83 -4.95 4.61
N LEU A 150 11.13 -4.30 3.49
CA LEU A 150 12.43 -3.69 3.24
C LEU A 150 12.75 -2.60 4.25
N VAL A 151 11.83 -1.66 4.48
CA VAL A 151 12.01 -0.57 5.45
C VAL A 151 12.25 -1.11 6.85
N GLY A 152 11.40 -2.03 7.32
CA GLY A 152 11.60 -2.68 8.62
C GLY A 152 12.96 -3.36 8.73
N MET A 153 13.37 -4.12 7.72
CA MET A 153 14.66 -4.81 7.68
C MET A 153 15.84 -3.85 7.71
N VAL A 154 15.86 -2.84 6.84
CA VAL A 154 16.97 -1.91 6.67
C VAL A 154 17.11 -1.01 7.89
N ILE A 155 16.02 -0.36 8.33
CA ILE A 155 16.04 0.53 9.50
C ILE A 155 16.46 -0.22 10.77
N LYS A 156 15.93 -1.43 11.01
CA LYS A 156 16.36 -2.25 12.15
C LYS A 156 17.85 -2.55 12.10
N SER A 157 18.38 -2.85 10.91
CA SER A 157 19.77 -3.28 10.75
C SER A 157 20.74 -2.11 10.92
N ILE A 158 20.41 -0.94 10.36
CA ILE A 158 21.16 0.30 10.55
C ILE A 158 21.13 0.70 12.03
N LEU A 159 19.94 0.79 12.66
CA LEU A 159 19.84 1.16 14.08
C LEU A 159 20.57 0.17 14.99
N ASN A 160 20.50 -1.13 14.71
CA ASN A 160 21.28 -2.12 15.46
C ASN A 160 22.78 -1.86 15.32
N HIS A 161 23.28 -1.52 14.13
CA HIS A 161 24.69 -1.18 13.97
C HIS A 161 25.05 0.09 14.74
N LEU A 162 24.32 1.19 14.52
CA LEU A 162 24.62 2.49 15.13
C LEU A 162 24.59 2.43 16.67
N ILE A 163 23.64 1.69 17.25
CA ILE A 163 23.43 1.62 18.70
C ILE A 163 24.28 0.53 19.36
N ASN A 164 24.31 -0.68 18.79
CA ASN A 164 24.90 -1.83 19.48
C ASN A 164 26.34 -2.16 19.03
N VAL A 165 26.72 -1.78 17.81
CA VAL A 165 28.03 -2.11 17.23
C VAL A 165 28.95 -0.90 17.29
N ALA A 166 28.61 0.17 16.58
CA ALA A 166 29.39 1.40 16.53
C ALA A 166 29.23 2.26 17.80
N LYS A 167 28.07 2.15 18.47
CA LYS A 167 27.73 2.90 19.69
C LYS A 167 27.86 4.42 19.54
N VAL A 168 27.52 4.93 18.35
CA VAL A 168 27.57 6.38 18.04
C VAL A 168 26.31 7.13 18.46
N ILE A 169 25.23 6.41 18.77
CA ILE A 169 23.96 6.95 19.26
C ILE A 169 23.31 5.93 20.21
N THR A 170 22.54 6.40 21.19
CA THR A 170 21.78 5.52 22.08
C THR A 170 20.37 5.28 21.58
N ASP A 171 19.72 4.21 22.02
CA ASP A 171 18.30 3.98 21.75
C ASP A 171 17.42 5.07 22.37
N THR A 172 17.80 5.60 23.53
CA THR A 172 17.12 6.75 24.17
C THR A 172 17.18 7.99 23.28
N GLU A 173 18.35 8.31 22.73
CA GLU A 173 18.52 9.50 21.90
C GLU A 173 17.75 9.38 20.57
N ILE A 174 17.82 8.24 19.87
CA ILE A 174 17.05 8.08 18.63
C ILE A 174 15.53 8.14 18.88
N ASN A 175 15.04 7.55 19.98
CA ASN A 175 13.63 7.63 20.33
C ASN A 175 13.20 9.06 20.66
N ARG A 176 14.07 9.84 21.33
CA ARG A 176 13.85 11.27 21.58
C ARG A 176 13.76 12.05 20.28
N ARG A 177 14.67 11.83 19.32
CA ARG A 177 14.66 12.48 18.01
C ARG A 177 13.39 12.14 17.21
N ILE A 178 12.99 10.87 17.18
CA ILE A 178 11.73 10.46 16.54
C ILE A 178 10.53 11.12 17.22
N THR A 179 10.51 11.16 18.55
CA THR A 179 9.37 11.70 19.30
C THR A 179 9.26 13.22 19.14
N ASN A 180 10.38 13.92 19.08
CA ASN A 180 10.41 15.38 19.09
C ASN A 180 10.58 16.00 17.70
N PHE A 181 10.69 15.20 16.64
CA PHE A 181 10.71 15.71 15.28
C PHE A 181 9.45 16.53 14.98
N GLU A 182 9.60 17.65 14.28
CA GLU A 182 8.50 18.56 13.94
C GLU A 182 7.68 17.98 12.78
N TYR A 183 6.76 17.07 13.11
CA TYR A 183 5.85 16.51 12.12
C TYR A 183 4.85 17.55 11.66
N GLY A 184 4.79 17.74 10.34
CA GLY A 184 3.72 18.51 9.72
C GLY A 184 2.34 17.98 10.11
N ILE A 185 1.36 18.88 10.04
CA ILE A 185 -0.05 18.62 10.36
C ILE A 185 -0.59 17.35 9.69
N ALA A 186 -0.26 17.16 8.40
CA ALA A 186 -0.75 16.04 7.61
C ALA A 186 -0.21 14.69 8.10
N GLU A 187 0.94 14.69 8.77
CA GLU A 187 1.70 13.51 9.18
C GLU A 187 1.43 13.12 10.64
N THR A 188 0.65 13.91 11.38
CA THR A 188 0.43 13.73 12.83
C THR A 188 -0.19 12.37 13.17
N ASN A 189 -1.11 11.86 12.34
CA ASN A 189 -1.77 10.57 12.57
C ASN A 189 -0.85 9.37 12.34
N ASP A 190 0.19 9.54 11.53
CA ASP A 190 1.10 8.48 11.11
C ASP A 190 2.49 8.60 11.77
N LYS A 191 2.61 9.47 12.79
CA LYS A 191 3.84 9.69 13.55
C LYS A 191 4.47 8.36 13.99
N PRO A 192 5.76 8.10 13.64
CA PRO A 192 6.45 6.91 14.08
C PRO A 192 6.57 6.88 15.61
N SER A 193 6.49 5.68 16.18
CA SER A 193 6.66 5.50 17.62
C SER A 193 8.14 5.49 17.99
N GLY A 194 8.57 6.27 18.99
CA GLY A 194 9.91 6.16 19.59
C GLY A 194 10.01 4.94 20.51
N ASN A 195 10.03 3.73 19.93
CA ASN A 195 9.93 2.46 20.65
C ASN A 195 11.14 1.52 20.43
N PHE A 196 12.25 2.06 19.92
CA PHE A 196 13.46 1.27 19.69
C PHE A 196 14.14 0.95 21.02
N CYS A 197 14.65 -0.27 21.15
CA CYS A 197 15.41 -0.69 22.32
C CYS A 197 16.61 -1.50 21.86
N ALA A 198 17.79 -1.21 22.42
CA ALA A 198 19.04 -1.87 22.08
C ALA A 198 18.93 -3.41 22.12
N LYS A 199 18.22 -3.97 23.12
CA LYS A 199 17.96 -5.41 23.25
C LYS A 199 17.07 -5.94 22.12
N ASN A 200 15.98 -5.24 21.81
CA ASN A 200 15.01 -5.67 20.80
C ASN A 200 15.60 -5.60 19.39
N LEU A 201 16.52 -4.66 19.12
CA LEU A 201 17.21 -4.55 17.83
C LEU A 201 18.08 -5.78 17.49
N LYS A 202 18.59 -6.49 18.52
CA LYS A 202 19.36 -7.74 18.34
C LYS A 202 18.50 -8.98 18.11
N THR A 203 17.19 -8.89 18.36
CA THR A 203 16.30 -10.04 18.21
C THR A 203 16.21 -10.50 16.77
N LYS A 204 16.08 -11.82 16.55
CA LYS A 204 15.88 -12.38 15.20
C LYS A 204 14.63 -11.79 14.54
N GLY A 205 14.66 -11.67 13.22
CA GLY A 205 13.58 -11.08 12.42
C GLY A 205 13.76 -9.57 12.18
N ASN A 206 12.83 -8.98 11.45
CA ASN A 206 12.96 -7.62 10.90
C ASN A 206 11.86 -6.65 11.37
N LEU A 207 11.10 -7.03 12.39
CA LEU A 207 10.02 -6.21 12.92
C LEU A 207 10.58 -5.00 13.68
N ILE A 208 10.05 -3.81 13.38
CA ILE A 208 10.36 -2.54 14.06
C ILE A 208 9.18 -1.98 14.89
N ASN A 209 8.10 -2.75 15.04
CA ASN A 209 6.89 -2.36 15.78
C ASN A 209 6.30 -1.01 15.31
N GLN A 210 6.32 -0.78 13.99
CA GLN A 210 5.64 0.33 13.33
C GLN A 210 4.55 -0.25 12.43
N SER A 211 3.44 0.47 12.27
CA SER A 211 2.50 0.20 11.17
C SER A 211 3.12 0.57 9.81
N ALA A 212 2.52 0.12 8.70
CA ALA A 212 3.01 0.47 7.36
C ALA A 212 3.12 1.99 7.14
N SER A 213 2.12 2.78 7.52
CA SER A 213 2.16 4.24 7.41
C SER A 213 3.26 4.87 8.27
N GLN A 214 3.45 4.36 9.49
CA GLN A 214 4.54 4.81 10.37
C GLN A 214 5.92 4.46 9.80
N SER A 215 6.10 3.27 9.23
CA SER A 215 7.34 2.90 8.55
C SER A 215 7.62 3.81 7.36
N TRP A 216 6.59 4.16 6.59
CA TRP A 216 6.72 5.08 5.45
C TRP A 216 7.18 6.46 5.89
N LEU A 217 6.55 7.04 6.91
CA LEU A 217 6.97 8.33 7.45
C LEU A 217 8.35 8.25 8.11
N LEU A 218 8.63 7.18 8.84
CA LEU A 218 9.94 6.95 9.47
C LEU A 218 11.06 6.96 8.43
N LEU A 219 10.89 6.27 7.30
CA LEU A 219 11.88 6.26 6.22
C LEU A 219 12.16 7.68 5.70
N ARG A 220 11.11 8.50 5.49
CA ARG A 220 11.23 9.87 4.99
C ARG A 220 11.97 10.78 5.97
N ILE A 221 11.71 10.65 7.28
CA ILE A 221 12.39 11.47 8.29
C ILE A 221 13.77 10.94 8.68
N PHE A 222 14.07 9.68 8.39
CA PHE A 222 15.26 8.98 8.89
C PHE A 222 16.57 9.74 8.61
N PRO A 223 16.82 10.26 7.38
CA PRO A 223 18.03 11.03 7.10
C PRO A 223 18.19 12.25 8.00
N PHE A 224 17.10 12.93 8.35
CA PHE A 224 17.14 14.14 9.18
C PHE A 224 17.44 13.82 10.64
N ILE A 225 16.83 12.77 11.18
CA ILE A 225 17.03 12.39 12.59
C ILE A 225 18.35 11.65 12.85
N THR A 226 19.08 11.27 11.78
CA THR A 226 20.36 10.54 11.87
C THR A 226 21.49 11.17 11.06
N SER A 227 21.34 12.39 10.57
CA SER A 227 22.31 13.04 9.66
C SER A 227 23.72 13.14 10.25
N ASP A 228 23.81 13.58 11.50
CA ASP A 228 25.03 13.72 12.30
C ASP A 228 25.80 12.41 12.51
N VAL A 229 25.12 11.26 12.50
CA VAL A 229 25.74 9.95 12.67
C VAL A 229 25.96 9.22 11.34
N LEU A 230 25.03 9.33 10.39
CA LEU A 230 25.12 8.65 9.09
C LEU A 230 26.21 9.20 8.18
N GLN A 231 26.68 10.44 8.38
CA GLN A 231 27.84 10.97 7.67
C GLN A 231 29.11 10.11 7.83
N GLN A 232 29.22 9.33 8.91
CA GLN A 232 30.34 8.40 9.15
C GLN A 232 30.17 7.06 8.42
N PHE A 233 28.98 6.78 7.87
CA PHE A 233 28.60 5.49 7.28
C PHE A 233 27.98 5.70 5.88
N PRO A 234 28.77 6.07 4.86
CA PRO A 234 28.25 6.40 3.53
C PRO A 234 27.44 5.28 2.88
N ASN A 235 27.80 4.01 3.11
CA ASN A 235 27.04 2.87 2.61
C ASN A 235 25.61 2.80 3.19
N PHE A 236 25.42 3.18 4.46
CA PHE A 236 24.07 3.23 5.06
C PHE A 236 23.28 4.41 4.51
N SER A 237 23.93 5.56 4.30
CA SER A 237 23.31 6.73 3.66
C SER A 237 22.81 6.40 2.24
N ASN A 238 23.65 5.78 1.43
CA ASN A 238 23.28 5.33 0.08
C ASN A 238 22.13 4.32 0.11
N LEU A 239 22.18 3.36 1.05
CA LEU A 239 21.12 2.36 1.18
C LEU A 239 19.77 2.98 1.55
N ILE A 240 19.75 4.02 2.41
CA ILE A 240 18.54 4.78 2.72
C ILE A 240 18.05 5.57 1.49
N GLN A 241 18.96 6.18 0.74
CA GLN A 241 18.63 6.89 -0.50
C GLN A 241 17.99 5.96 -1.55
N ASP A 242 18.57 4.79 -1.79
CA ASP A 242 18.01 3.81 -2.72
C ASP A 242 16.62 3.36 -2.27
N LEU A 243 16.44 3.15 -0.95
CA LEU A 243 15.16 2.73 -0.40
C LEU A 243 14.09 3.83 -0.48
N LEU A 244 14.48 5.10 -0.34
CA LEU A 244 13.59 6.25 -0.59
C LEU A 244 13.13 6.28 -2.05
N LEU A 245 14.04 6.09 -3.01
CA LEU A 245 13.72 6.04 -4.44
C LEU A 245 12.83 4.84 -4.78
N ILE A 246 13.15 3.65 -4.28
CA ILE A 246 12.33 2.45 -4.45
C ILE A 246 10.92 2.68 -3.91
N THR A 247 10.80 3.28 -2.73
CA THR A 247 9.50 3.60 -2.13
C THR A 247 8.75 4.63 -2.98
N PHE A 248 9.42 5.69 -3.44
CA PHE A 248 8.83 6.70 -4.32
C PHE A 248 8.24 6.09 -5.59
N TYR A 249 9.00 5.27 -6.32
CA TYR A 249 8.51 4.63 -7.54
C TYR A 249 7.41 3.60 -7.25
N SER A 250 7.53 2.82 -6.16
CA SER A 250 6.54 1.80 -5.77
C SER A 250 5.15 2.38 -5.47
N PHE A 251 5.09 3.62 -4.99
CA PHE A 251 3.85 4.33 -4.66
C PHE A 251 3.46 5.41 -5.69
N SER A 252 4.20 5.51 -6.79
CA SER A 252 3.85 6.39 -7.90
C SER A 252 2.70 5.79 -8.73
N THR A 253 1.73 6.62 -9.09
CA THR A 253 0.55 6.19 -9.88
C THR A 253 0.71 6.43 -11.38
N ASN A 254 1.68 7.23 -11.79
CA ASN A 254 2.04 7.50 -13.18
C ASN A 254 3.55 7.36 -13.30
N LEU A 255 4.02 6.55 -14.24
CA LEU A 255 5.43 6.22 -14.43
C LEU A 255 5.74 6.21 -15.93
N THR A 256 6.75 6.96 -16.35
CA THR A 256 7.26 6.89 -17.73
C THR A 256 8.26 5.75 -17.88
N THR A 257 8.60 5.40 -19.13
CA THR A 257 9.63 4.38 -19.42
C THR A 257 10.99 4.75 -18.80
N GLU A 258 11.34 6.03 -18.83
CA GLU A 258 12.57 6.55 -18.24
C GLU A 258 12.56 6.39 -16.71
N MET A 259 11.44 6.70 -16.06
CA MET A 259 11.27 6.48 -14.62
C MET A 259 11.40 4.99 -14.26
N LEU A 260 10.91 4.08 -15.10
CA LEU A 260 11.07 2.65 -14.89
C LEU A 260 12.53 2.19 -15.01
N ASN A 261 13.31 2.80 -15.89
CA ASN A 261 14.76 2.55 -15.97
C ASN A 261 15.48 3.05 -14.71
N CYS A 262 15.15 4.27 -14.25
CA CYS A 262 15.66 4.79 -12.98
C CYS A 262 15.25 3.93 -11.78
N PHE A 263 14.03 3.40 -11.78
CA PHE A 263 13.56 2.50 -10.75
C PHE A 263 14.38 1.20 -10.74
N ASN A 264 14.60 0.59 -11.91
CA ASN A 264 15.44 -0.60 -12.02
C ASN A 264 16.86 -0.33 -11.51
N ASN A 265 17.46 0.80 -11.89
CA ASN A 265 18.80 1.18 -11.43
C ASN A 265 18.84 1.34 -9.91
N SER A 266 17.82 1.97 -9.31
CA SER A 266 17.70 2.12 -7.85
C SER A 266 17.61 0.77 -7.14
N ILE A 267 16.92 -0.22 -7.75
CA ILE A 267 16.86 -1.60 -7.24
C ILE A 267 18.24 -2.28 -7.28
N GLN A 268 19.00 -2.12 -8.37
CA GLN A 268 20.34 -2.68 -8.47
C GLN A 268 21.31 -2.04 -7.47
N SER A 269 21.31 -0.71 -7.36
CA SER A 269 22.11 0.02 -6.36
C SER A 269 21.76 -0.42 -4.93
N PHE A 270 20.47 -0.61 -4.63
CA PHE A 270 20.03 -1.13 -3.34
C PHE A 270 20.65 -2.49 -3.02
N TYR A 271 20.69 -3.41 -3.98
CA TYR A 271 21.29 -4.74 -3.78
C TYR A 271 22.78 -4.66 -3.45
N GLU A 272 23.53 -3.86 -4.20
CA GLU A 272 24.95 -3.64 -3.95
C GLU A 272 25.20 -3.02 -2.58
N HIS A 273 24.50 -1.92 -2.26
CA HIS A 273 24.66 -1.23 -0.98
C HIS A 273 24.20 -2.09 0.20
N PHE A 274 23.15 -2.92 0.03
CA PHE A 274 22.68 -3.83 1.07
C PHE A 274 23.72 -4.90 1.37
N GLN A 275 24.30 -5.53 0.34
CA GLN A 275 25.32 -6.57 0.50
C GLN A 275 26.61 -6.01 1.11
N ARG A 276 27.05 -4.81 0.68
CA ARG A 276 28.22 -4.12 1.28
C ARG A 276 27.98 -3.74 2.74
N SER A 277 26.76 -3.27 3.05
CA SER A 277 26.38 -2.83 4.40
C SER A 277 26.21 -4.00 5.37
N PHE A 278 25.68 -5.13 4.89
CA PHE A 278 25.28 -6.27 5.70
C PHE A 278 25.67 -7.62 5.07
N PRO A 279 26.97 -7.90 4.87
CA PRO A 279 27.45 -9.06 4.10
C PRO A 279 27.01 -10.42 4.69
N ASN A 280 26.80 -10.47 6.02
CA ASN A 280 26.41 -11.69 6.72
C ASN A 280 24.90 -11.79 6.99
N LYS A 281 24.10 -10.84 6.50
CA LYS A 281 22.67 -10.81 6.78
C LYS A 281 21.93 -11.58 5.69
N THR A 282 21.18 -12.60 6.10
CA THR A 282 20.30 -13.33 5.19
C THR A 282 19.17 -12.41 4.70
N PRO A 283 19.02 -12.22 3.38
CA PRO A 283 17.93 -11.43 2.80
C PRO A 283 16.57 -12.10 3.00
N ILE A 284 15.52 -11.30 3.03
CA ILE A 284 14.13 -11.80 3.04
C ILE A 284 13.59 -11.92 1.61
N ASN A 285 12.59 -12.79 1.41
CA ASN A 285 11.92 -12.98 0.11
C ASN A 285 11.55 -11.65 -0.60
N LYS A 286 11.16 -10.64 0.17
CA LYS A 286 10.74 -9.32 -0.30
C LYS A 286 11.85 -8.55 -1.04
N VAL A 287 13.12 -8.80 -0.69
CA VAL A 287 14.29 -8.27 -1.44
C VAL A 287 14.28 -8.77 -2.88
N HIS A 288 13.87 -10.02 -3.10
CA HIS A 288 13.70 -10.54 -4.45
C HIS A 288 12.40 -10.07 -5.10
N HIS A 289 11.29 -9.92 -4.36
CA HIS A 289 10.02 -9.47 -4.93
C HIS A 289 10.15 -8.14 -5.70
N ILE A 290 10.92 -7.18 -5.18
CA ILE A 290 11.13 -5.89 -5.85
C ILE A 290 11.82 -6.01 -7.22
N SER A 291 12.54 -7.11 -7.49
CA SER A 291 13.13 -7.35 -8.82
C SER A 291 12.07 -7.51 -9.92
N HIS A 292 10.86 -7.93 -9.56
CA HIS A 292 9.75 -8.08 -10.50
C HIS A 292 8.99 -6.78 -10.74
N TYR A 293 9.23 -5.73 -9.95
CA TYR A 293 8.34 -4.57 -9.93
C TYR A 293 8.28 -3.86 -11.27
N VAL A 294 9.43 -3.63 -11.91
CA VAL A 294 9.49 -2.93 -13.19
C VAL A 294 8.73 -3.68 -14.28
N GLU A 295 8.92 -5.00 -14.38
CA GLU A 295 8.25 -5.81 -15.39
C GLU A 295 6.75 -5.94 -15.11
N VAL A 296 6.38 -6.12 -13.84
CA VAL A 296 4.97 -6.11 -13.44
C VAL A 296 4.33 -4.76 -13.75
N ILE A 297 5.01 -3.63 -13.57
CA ILE A 297 4.44 -2.32 -13.91
C ILE A 297 4.20 -2.19 -15.42
N LYS A 298 5.14 -2.68 -16.25
CA LYS A 298 4.99 -2.67 -17.71
C LYS A 298 3.79 -3.51 -18.17
N GLN A 299 3.58 -4.67 -17.56
CA GLN A 299 2.53 -5.61 -17.97
C GLN A 299 1.16 -5.28 -17.37
N ASN A 300 1.14 -4.87 -16.10
CA ASN A 300 -0.05 -4.89 -15.25
C ASN A 300 -0.41 -3.50 -14.67
N GLY A 301 0.38 -2.48 -14.99
CA GLY A 301 0.21 -1.12 -14.52
C GLY A 301 0.83 -0.86 -13.14
N PRO A 302 0.70 0.38 -12.64
CA PRO A 302 1.39 0.83 -11.42
C PRO A 302 1.09 -0.04 -10.18
N ILE A 303 2.14 -0.58 -9.57
CA ILE A 303 2.06 -1.41 -8.35
C ILE A 303 1.45 -0.66 -7.15
N ALA A 304 1.47 0.67 -7.15
CA ALA A 304 0.77 1.49 -6.16
C ALA A 304 -0.72 1.12 -6.05
N LYS A 305 -1.36 0.73 -7.17
CA LYS A 305 -2.77 0.30 -7.21
C LYS A 305 -2.98 -1.14 -6.70
N MET A 306 -1.90 -1.89 -6.51
CA MET A 306 -1.88 -3.26 -5.97
C MET A 306 -1.63 -3.29 -4.45
N SER A 307 -1.49 -2.13 -3.81
CA SER A 307 -1.25 -2.01 -2.37
C SER A 307 -2.42 -2.50 -1.52
N CYS A 308 -2.14 -3.28 -0.47
CA CYS A 308 -3.16 -3.69 0.49
C CYS A 308 -3.50 -2.64 1.55
N LEU A 309 -2.88 -1.45 1.54
CA LEU A 309 -3.09 -0.43 2.58
C LEU A 309 -4.56 -0.06 2.76
N GLN A 310 -5.28 0.14 1.66
CA GLN A 310 -6.71 0.47 1.68
C GLN A 310 -7.57 -0.70 2.16
N PHE A 311 -7.19 -1.94 1.80
CA PHE A 311 -7.88 -3.14 2.24
C PHE A 311 -7.73 -3.32 3.76
N GLU A 312 -6.51 -3.17 4.29
CA GLU A 312 -6.23 -3.19 5.72
C GLU A 312 -7.04 -2.14 6.49
N GLY A 313 -7.08 -0.91 5.96
CA GLY A 313 -7.89 0.19 6.49
C GLY A 313 -9.38 -0.17 6.55
N LYS A 314 -9.93 -0.71 5.46
CA LYS A 314 -11.34 -1.17 5.40
C LYS A 314 -11.63 -2.27 6.43
N PHE A 315 -10.69 -3.19 6.66
CA PHE A 315 -10.84 -4.25 7.66
C PHE A 315 -10.71 -3.77 9.10
N LYS A 316 -10.14 -2.59 9.38
CA LYS A 316 -9.99 -2.03 10.74
C LYS A 316 -11.32 -2.01 11.49
N VAL A 317 -12.41 -1.63 10.83
CA VAL A 317 -13.73 -1.54 11.47
C VAL A 317 -14.26 -2.92 11.85
N SER A 318 -14.12 -3.91 10.96
CA SER A 318 -14.51 -5.30 11.25
C SER A 318 -13.66 -5.90 12.37
N LYS A 319 -12.34 -5.64 12.38
CA LYS A 319 -11.43 -6.06 13.46
C LYS A 319 -11.83 -5.42 14.81
N SER A 320 -12.18 -4.14 14.82
CA SER A 320 -12.67 -3.44 16.01
C SER A 320 -14.00 -4.05 16.52
N GLN A 321 -14.97 -4.23 15.63
CA GLN A 321 -16.25 -4.85 16.00
C GLN A 321 -16.07 -6.27 16.54
N ALA A 322 -15.20 -7.08 15.94
CA ALA A 322 -14.91 -8.42 16.43
C ALA A 322 -14.38 -8.41 17.88
N LYS A 323 -13.49 -7.45 18.21
CA LYS A 323 -12.98 -7.26 19.57
C LYS A 323 -14.07 -6.79 20.55
N THR A 324 -14.91 -5.84 20.13
CA THR A 324 -15.93 -5.25 21.00
C THR A 324 -17.14 -6.15 21.22
N CYS A 325 -17.61 -6.87 20.18
CA CYS A 325 -18.81 -7.72 20.29
C CYS A 325 -18.66 -8.84 21.33
N ARG A 326 -17.42 -9.28 21.64
CA ARG A 326 -17.08 -10.39 22.56
C ARG A 326 -17.89 -11.69 22.32
N ASN A 327 -18.52 -11.83 21.15
CA ASN A 327 -19.26 -13.01 20.71
C ASN A 327 -18.55 -13.63 19.50
N PHE A 328 -17.92 -14.78 19.72
CA PHE A 328 -17.10 -15.46 18.74
C PHE A 328 -17.85 -16.61 18.02
N ARG A 329 -19.12 -16.86 18.39
CA ARG A 329 -19.95 -17.85 17.69
C ARG A 329 -20.24 -17.34 16.28
N ASN A 330 -19.77 -18.06 15.28
CA ASN A 330 -19.89 -17.70 13.86
C ASN A 330 -19.49 -16.24 13.55
N LEU A 331 -18.38 -15.77 14.14
CA LEU A 331 -17.87 -14.41 13.94
C LEU A 331 -17.86 -13.96 12.47
N THR A 332 -17.49 -14.86 11.55
CA THR A 332 -17.47 -14.57 10.11
C THR A 332 -18.85 -14.20 9.56
N LEU A 333 -19.91 -14.88 9.99
CA LEU A 333 -21.29 -14.57 9.61
C LEU A 333 -21.74 -13.24 10.21
N SER A 334 -21.45 -13.00 11.49
CA SER A 334 -21.81 -11.74 12.17
C SER A 334 -21.19 -10.52 11.49
N MET A 335 -19.91 -10.63 11.12
CA MET A 335 -19.21 -9.57 10.40
C MET A 335 -19.71 -9.42 8.96
N ALA A 336 -19.99 -10.53 8.24
CA ALA A 336 -20.56 -10.46 6.89
C ALA A 336 -21.91 -9.73 6.88
N LYS A 337 -22.81 -10.06 7.82
CA LYS A 337 -24.10 -9.35 7.96
C LYS A 337 -23.92 -7.86 8.21
N ARG A 338 -23.00 -7.47 9.10
CA ARG A 338 -22.73 -6.05 9.41
C ARG A 338 -22.12 -5.30 8.23
N ILE A 339 -21.21 -5.92 7.49
CA ILE A 339 -20.64 -5.34 6.26
C ILE A 339 -21.75 -5.12 5.23
N ASN A 340 -22.61 -6.11 5.00
CA ASN A 340 -23.73 -6.00 4.07
C ASN A 340 -24.71 -4.90 4.49
N LEU A 341 -25.09 -4.82 5.77
CA LEU A 341 -25.99 -3.76 6.25
C LEU A 341 -25.38 -2.36 6.09
N ARG A 342 -24.07 -2.21 6.33
CA ARG A 342 -23.38 -0.94 6.08
C ARG A 342 -23.34 -0.59 4.61
N GLN A 343 -23.10 -1.56 3.74
CA GLN A 343 -23.13 -1.35 2.30
C GLN A 343 -24.53 -0.92 1.85
N ILE A 344 -25.59 -1.58 2.32
CA ILE A 344 -26.97 -1.19 2.04
C ILE A 344 -27.26 0.24 2.51
N ASN A 345 -26.87 0.59 3.74
CA ASN A 345 -27.01 1.95 4.27
C ASN A 345 -26.32 2.98 3.37
N ALA A 346 -25.07 2.71 3.00
CA ALA A 346 -24.30 3.58 2.13
C ALA A 346 -24.93 3.72 0.73
N ILE A 347 -25.56 2.66 0.20
CA ILE A 347 -26.25 2.72 -1.11
C ILE A 347 -27.49 3.60 -0.99
N ILE A 348 -28.32 3.37 0.04
CA ILE A 348 -29.57 4.11 0.27
C ILE A 348 -29.31 5.61 0.49
N HIS A 349 -28.24 5.94 1.22
CA HIS A 349 -27.89 7.31 1.54
C HIS A 349 -26.92 7.96 0.54
N HIS A 350 -26.67 7.30 -0.61
CA HIS A 350 -25.74 7.77 -1.63
C HIS A 350 -24.35 8.16 -1.07
N GLU A 351 -23.87 7.42 -0.06
CA GLU A 351 -22.59 7.67 0.60
C GLU A 351 -21.38 7.36 -0.30
N TYR A 352 -21.62 6.79 -1.49
CA TYR A 352 -20.61 6.53 -2.52
C TYR A 352 -20.41 7.70 -3.49
N MET A 353 -21.19 8.78 -3.36
CA MET A 353 -21.01 9.96 -4.19
C MET A 353 -19.65 10.58 -3.92
N ILE A 354 -18.91 10.83 -5.01
CA ILE A 354 -17.70 11.63 -4.99
C ILE A 354 -18.15 13.07 -4.69
N ASP A 355 -17.33 13.82 -3.95
CA ASP A 355 -17.52 15.21 -3.50
C ASP A 355 -18.33 15.38 -2.20
N GLN A 356 -18.23 14.41 -1.29
CA GLN A 356 -18.68 14.60 0.07
C GLN A 356 -17.83 15.65 0.78
N VAL A 357 -18.45 16.79 1.06
CA VAL A 357 -17.91 17.91 1.81
C VAL A 357 -18.48 17.90 3.22
N VAL A 358 -17.60 17.76 4.22
CA VAL A 358 -17.97 17.87 5.64
C VAL A 358 -17.18 19.01 6.28
N VAL A 359 -17.87 20.08 6.62
CA VAL A 359 -17.33 21.20 7.39
C VAL A 359 -17.42 20.85 8.88
N LYS A 360 -16.27 20.62 9.53
CA LYS A 360 -16.23 20.18 10.93
C LYS A 360 -16.33 21.33 11.92
N SER A 361 -15.81 22.50 11.55
CA SER A 361 -15.81 23.68 12.40
C SER A 361 -15.59 24.94 11.59
N THR A 362 -16.38 25.97 11.88
CA THR A 362 -16.28 27.30 11.29
C THR A 362 -16.04 28.37 12.35
N ILE A 363 -15.56 29.53 11.91
CA ILE A 363 -15.49 30.74 12.73
C ILE A 363 -15.84 31.95 11.85
N LEU A 364 -16.71 32.82 12.35
CA LEU A 364 -17.01 34.09 11.69
C LEU A 364 -15.99 35.11 12.21
N ILE A 365 -15.22 35.68 11.30
CA ILE A 365 -14.14 36.64 11.63
C ILE A 365 -14.24 37.83 10.66
N GLU A 366 -13.95 39.03 11.16
CA GLU A 366 -13.74 40.21 10.32
C GLU A 366 -12.48 40.02 9.46
N LYS A 367 -12.62 40.23 8.15
CA LYS A 367 -11.53 40.04 7.17
C LYS A 367 -10.20 40.71 7.55
N GLN A 368 -10.26 41.87 8.21
CA GLN A 368 -9.07 42.65 8.60
C GLN A 368 -8.23 41.98 9.72
N SER A 369 -8.82 41.06 10.47
CA SER A 369 -8.16 40.40 11.61
C SER A 369 -7.43 39.10 11.23
N VAL A 370 -7.24 38.86 9.94
CA VAL A 370 -6.56 37.67 9.40
C VAL A 370 -5.25 38.07 8.73
N ASP A 371 -4.17 37.33 8.99
CA ASP A 371 -2.81 37.63 8.51
C ASP A 371 -2.69 37.77 6.98
N TYR A 372 -3.67 37.27 6.22
CA TYR A 372 -3.72 37.29 4.76
C TYR A 372 -4.80 38.23 4.18
N ALA A 373 -5.26 39.24 4.94
CA ALA A 373 -6.36 40.13 4.55
C ALA A 373 -6.19 40.76 3.15
N MET A 374 -4.94 41.07 2.76
CA MET A 374 -4.61 41.64 1.44
C MET A 374 -4.94 40.70 0.27
N LEU A 375 -4.75 39.41 0.48
CA LEU A 375 -5.01 38.36 -0.51
C LEU A 375 -6.51 38.09 -0.72
N LEU A 376 -7.35 38.62 0.19
CA LEU A 376 -8.79 38.42 0.23
C LEU A 376 -9.56 39.69 -0.16
N PHE A 377 -8.93 40.66 -0.84
CA PHE A 377 -9.50 42.00 -1.07
C PHE A 377 -10.88 41.99 -1.76
N ASP A 378 -11.15 41.02 -2.62
CA ASP A 378 -12.45 40.84 -3.31
C ASP A 378 -13.58 40.27 -2.43
N LEU A 379 -13.27 39.82 -1.20
CA LEU A 379 -14.26 39.21 -0.31
C LEU A 379 -15.00 40.24 0.57
N PRO A 380 -16.24 39.93 1.00
CA PRO A 380 -17.00 40.75 1.94
C PRO A 380 -16.26 41.00 3.26
N GLU A 381 -16.71 42.01 4.02
CA GLU A 381 -16.10 42.40 5.30
C GLU A 381 -16.18 41.28 6.36
N HIS A 382 -17.26 40.49 6.32
CA HIS A 382 -17.49 39.35 7.19
C HIS A 382 -17.52 38.06 6.38
N VAL A 383 -16.66 37.11 6.75
CA VAL A 383 -16.50 35.85 6.02
C VAL A 383 -16.48 34.68 7.01
N THR A 384 -17.12 33.58 6.65
CA THR A 384 -17.09 32.35 7.44
C THR A 384 -15.83 31.57 7.09
N PHE A 385 -14.85 31.53 7.98
CA PHE A 385 -13.64 30.72 7.81
C PHE A 385 -13.87 29.29 8.29
N VAL A 386 -13.40 28.33 7.51
CA VAL A 386 -13.44 26.90 7.84
C VAL A 386 -12.09 26.47 8.38
N LYS A 387 -12.02 26.06 9.65
CA LYS A 387 -10.77 25.58 10.26
C LYS A 387 -10.44 24.15 9.83
N HIS A 388 -11.48 23.34 9.63
CA HIS A 388 -11.37 21.92 9.34
C HIS A 388 -12.43 21.52 8.31
N LEU A 389 -11.94 21.11 7.13
CA LEU A 389 -12.74 20.60 6.04
C LEU A 389 -12.37 19.12 5.83
N THR A 390 -13.36 18.26 5.60
CA THR A 390 -13.11 16.92 5.08
C THR A 390 -13.76 16.82 3.72
N LEU A 391 -12.96 16.61 2.67
CA LEU A 391 -13.42 16.37 1.31
C LEU A 391 -13.07 14.94 0.92
N ASN A 392 -14.08 14.12 0.61
CA ASN A 392 -13.91 12.71 0.23
C ASN A 392 -13.05 11.89 1.23
N GLY A 393 -13.17 12.21 2.53
CA GLY A 393 -12.41 11.58 3.61
C GLY A 393 -11.02 12.18 3.87
N THR A 394 -10.52 13.06 2.99
CA THR A 394 -9.24 13.77 3.18
C THR A 394 -9.46 15.03 4.01
N ASN A 395 -8.63 15.23 5.05
CA ASN A 395 -8.73 16.40 5.92
C ASN A 395 -7.90 17.56 5.37
N PHE A 396 -8.54 18.72 5.26
CA PHE A 396 -7.96 19.98 4.87
C PHE A 396 -8.04 20.97 6.04
N LYS A 397 -6.96 21.71 6.24
CA LYS A 397 -6.87 22.84 7.18
C LYS A 397 -5.77 23.78 6.71
N PRO A 398 -5.84 25.08 7.06
CA PRO A 398 -4.75 26.00 6.77
C PRO A 398 -3.37 25.47 7.21
N GLY A 399 -2.35 25.77 6.41
CA GLY A 399 -0.96 25.35 6.59
C GLY A 399 -0.57 24.00 5.99
N ILE A 400 -1.47 23.33 5.25
CA ILE A 400 -1.11 22.10 4.51
C ILE A 400 -0.72 22.42 3.06
N VAL A 401 0.19 21.64 2.51
CA VAL A 401 0.49 21.67 1.07
C VAL A 401 -0.59 20.88 0.33
N ILE A 402 -1.18 21.49 -0.69
CA ILE A 402 -2.11 20.82 -1.58
C ILE A 402 -1.56 20.77 -3.00
N LYS A 403 -1.97 19.73 -3.72
CA LYS A 403 -1.75 19.60 -5.17
C LYS A 403 -3.01 20.07 -5.88
N ILE A 404 -2.86 20.99 -6.82
CA ILE A 404 -3.93 21.55 -7.63
C ILE A 404 -3.72 21.08 -9.07
N ASP A 405 -4.56 20.15 -9.51
CA ASP A 405 -4.57 19.68 -10.89
C ASP A 405 -5.41 20.65 -11.75
N THR A 406 -4.74 21.37 -12.64
CA THR A 406 -5.36 22.30 -13.61
C THR A 406 -5.24 21.75 -15.03
N TYR A 407 -6.01 22.30 -15.97
CA TYR A 407 -5.86 21.97 -17.40
C TYR A 407 -4.44 22.25 -17.92
N SER A 408 -3.74 23.23 -17.33
CA SER A 408 -2.39 23.65 -17.70
C SER A 408 -1.26 22.87 -17.03
N GLY A 409 -1.56 22.01 -16.04
CA GLY A 409 -0.53 21.27 -15.29
C GLY A 409 -0.86 21.07 -13.83
N GLN A 410 0.13 20.58 -13.08
CA GLN A 410 0.03 20.31 -11.65
C GLN A 410 0.77 21.41 -10.88
N ASN A 411 0.02 22.17 -10.08
CA ASN A 411 0.59 23.19 -9.20
C ASN A 411 0.56 22.70 -7.75
N TYR A 412 1.50 23.21 -6.94
CA TYR A 412 1.53 22.96 -5.51
C TYR A 412 1.44 24.29 -4.79
N GLY A 413 0.63 24.33 -3.74
CA GLY A 413 0.47 25.54 -2.94
C GLY A 413 0.19 25.23 -1.49
N VAL A 414 0.52 26.17 -0.61
CA VAL A 414 0.14 26.10 0.79
C VAL A 414 -1.28 26.63 0.92
N LEU A 415 -2.16 25.84 1.54
CA LEU A 415 -3.52 26.26 1.83
C LEU A 415 -3.50 27.29 2.96
N GLU A 416 -3.75 28.56 2.66
CA GLU A 416 -3.72 29.65 3.64
C GLU A 416 -5.07 29.83 4.32
N ALA A 417 -6.16 29.68 3.57
CA ALA A 417 -7.51 29.85 4.10
C ALA A 417 -8.52 28.95 3.40
N ILE A 418 -9.57 28.58 4.14
CA ILE A 418 -10.76 27.93 3.61
C ILE A 418 -11.95 28.80 3.98
N ILE A 419 -12.75 29.17 3.00
CA ILE A 419 -13.80 30.18 3.14
C ILE A 419 -15.13 29.58 2.70
N GLU A 420 -16.15 29.66 3.56
CA GLU A 420 -17.54 29.31 3.24
C GLU A 420 -18.31 30.58 2.89
N MET A 421 -18.92 30.58 1.71
CA MET A 421 -19.81 31.66 1.26
C MET A 421 -21.12 31.08 0.72
N ASN A 422 -22.20 31.86 0.86
CA ASN A 422 -23.46 31.57 0.20
C ASN A 422 -23.55 32.40 -1.08
N ILE A 423 -23.57 31.72 -2.23
CA ILE A 423 -23.67 32.34 -3.55
C ILE A 423 -24.89 31.74 -4.25
N GLU A 424 -25.87 32.57 -4.57
CA GLU A 424 -27.11 32.17 -5.25
C GLU A 424 -27.88 31.05 -4.51
N GLY A 425 -27.90 31.11 -3.17
CA GLY A 425 -28.57 30.12 -2.33
C GLY A 425 -27.82 28.79 -2.18
N LYS A 426 -26.61 28.67 -2.77
CA LYS A 426 -25.74 27.52 -2.62
C LYS A 426 -24.54 27.85 -1.75
N LYS A 427 -24.27 26.98 -0.76
CA LYS A 427 -23.01 27.02 -0.02
C LYS A 427 -21.85 26.61 -0.93
N LYS A 428 -20.86 27.49 -1.08
CA LYS A 428 -19.62 27.24 -1.81
C LYS A 428 -18.44 27.36 -0.86
N LEU A 429 -17.45 26.51 -1.05
CA LEU A 429 -16.18 26.55 -0.34
C LEU A 429 -15.09 27.03 -1.30
N PHE A 430 -14.32 28.01 -0.85
CA PHE A 430 -13.16 28.54 -1.54
C PHE A 430 -11.90 28.14 -0.78
N LEU A 431 -10.97 27.51 -1.48
CA LEU A 431 -9.65 27.16 -0.98
C LEU A 431 -8.68 28.23 -1.49
N TYR A 432 -8.11 29.01 -0.59
CA TYR A 432 -7.14 30.04 -0.93
C TYR A 432 -5.73 29.51 -0.73
N CYS A 433 -4.92 29.52 -1.78
CA CYS A 433 -3.60 28.92 -1.78
C CYS A 433 -2.53 29.90 -2.26
N SER A 434 -1.39 29.90 -1.58
CA SER A 434 -0.16 30.58 -2.02
C SER A 434 0.70 29.58 -2.81
N ASP A 435 1.26 30.00 -3.95
CA ASP A 435 2.10 29.13 -4.78
C ASP A 435 3.44 28.80 -4.10
N PHE A 436 3.92 27.57 -4.29
CA PHE A 436 5.22 27.12 -3.78
C PHE A 436 6.43 27.79 -4.43
N GLU A 437 6.27 28.49 -5.57
CA GLU A 437 7.39 29.12 -6.30
C GLU A 437 8.04 30.29 -5.53
N ASN A 438 7.44 30.75 -4.42
CA ASN A 438 7.90 31.92 -3.65
C ASN A 438 8.40 31.62 -2.23
N CYS A 439 8.76 30.37 -1.89
CA CYS A 439 9.34 30.02 -0.57
C CYS A 439 10.81 29.58 -0.65
#